data_AF-A0A094ERL9-F1
#
_entry.id   AF-A0A094ERL9-F1
#
_cell.length_a   1.000
_cell.length_b   1.000
_cell.length_c   1.000
_cell.angle_alpha   90.00
_cell.angle_beta   90.00
_cell.angle_gamma   90.00
#
_symmetry.space_group_name_H-M   'P 1'
#
loop_
_entity.id
_entity.type
_entity.pdbx_description
1 polymer ?
#
loop_
_entity_poly.entity_id
_entity_poly.type
_entity_poly.pdbx_seq_one_letter_code
_entity_poly.pdbx_strand_id
1 'polypeptide(L)'
;IFRTETTGTTTPKDMAMVRKMVDYWIKDERTIILAVIAINNDVATQEILSIAKKADPKGLRTLGILTKPDIVGDGEEGRVFDLINGKQHKLTLGYHVLRNLSQKDLNAQKGLNGRNDSLSRRTKEQEFFNKKPWSALPKSRVGVDELKKRLTVLLTDMVKKEFPKIKSQLAQDLVLAKKQLAMIGTERATPQQQRVYLEEIAAKFKDLSKLALDADYRDEIFQNDKCLRLPTLIVNRYDLFEKEIRTKGHTYEFDNDEGNGSGNDEDDDDDEDEAISIASENESATDENESGKGYEDKRSNSLQQLFRETTNIKYSNTETHRSGFP
;
A
#
# COMPACT_ATOMS: atom_id res chain seq x y z
N ILE A 1 -17.71 17.08 -21.73
CA ILE A 1 -16.71 17.76 -20.88
C ILE A 1 -16.68 19.22 -21.33
N PHE A 2 -16.75 20.16 -20.38
CA PHE A 2 -16.76 21.59 -20.68
C PHE A 2 -15.47 21.97 -21.43
N ARG A 3 -15.61 22.73 -22.52
CA ARG A 3 -14.50 23.08 -23.43
C ARG A 3 -13.95 24.49 -23.22
N THR A 4 -14.77 25.39 -22.71
CA THR A 4 -14.46 26.81 -22.59
C THR A 4 -15.12 27.36 -21.34
N GLU A 5 -14.48 28.36 -20.73
CA GLU A 5 -15.07 29.14 -19.64
C GLU A 5 -16.33 29.82 -20.17
N THR A 6 -17.48 29.51 -19.57
CA THR A 6 -18.70 30.29 -19.77
C THR A 6 -18.78 31.25 -18.60
N THR A 7 -18.59 32.55 -18.86
CA THR A 7 -18.67 33.60 -17.85
C THR A 7 -20.00 33.51 -17.09
N GLY A 8 -19.93 33.18 -15.79
CA GLY A 8 -21.09 33.03 -14.92
C GLY A 8 -21.59 31.59 -14.68
N THR A 9 -21.04 30.56 -15.33
CA THR A 9 -21.55 29.16 -15.19
C THR A 9 -20.49 28.10 -14.95
N THR A 10 -19.22 28.29 -15.35
CA THR A 10 -18.19 27.26 -15.20
C THR A 10 -16.82 27.88 -14.96
N THR A 11 -16.15 27.51 -13.87
CA THR A 11 -14.77 27.96 -13.59
C THR A 11 -13.73 26.94 -14.09
N PRO A 12 -12.46 27.35 -14.30
CA PRO A 12 -11.37 26.42 -14.64
C PRO A 12 -11.16 25.30 -13.63
N LYS A 13 -11.42 25.59 -12.34
CA LYS A 13 -11.34 24.59 -11.27
C LYS A 13 -12.41 23.51 -11.43
N ASP A 14 -13.63 23.89 -11.81
CA ASP A 14 -14.72 22.94 -12.05
C ASP A 14 -14.39 22.01 -13.22
N MET A 15 -13.82 22.56 -14.30
CA MET A 15 -13.39 21.75 -15.45
C MET A 15 -12.32 20.73 -15.07
N ALA A 16 -11.32 21.14 -14.28
CA ALA A 16 -10.27 20.26 -13.79
C ALA A 16 -10.83 19.18 -12.84
N MET A 17 -11.77 19.55 -11.97
CA MET A 17 -12.43 18.62 -11.05
C MET A 17 -13.23 17.55 -11.81
N VAL A 18 -14.03 17.96 -12.81
CA VAL A 18 -14.80 17.03 -13.63
C VAL A 18 -13.89 16.09 -14.40
N ARG A 19 -12.79 16.59 -14.98
CA ARG A 19 -11.80 15.73 -15.66
C ARG A 19 -11.19 14.70 -14.71
N LYS A 20 -10.74 15.12 -13.51
CA LYS A 20 -10.21 14.20 -12.49
C LYS A 20 -11.22 13.14 -12.09
N MET A 21 -12.49 13.52 -11.94
CA MET A 21 -13.56 12.58 -11.61
C MET A 21 -13.77 11.56 -12.73
N VAL A 22 -13.83 12.01 -13.99
CA VAL A 22 -13.98 11.13 -15.15
C VAL A 22 -12.80 10.18 -15.27
N ASP A 23 -11.56 10.68 -15.15
CA ASP A 23 -10.34 9.88 -15.22
C ASP A 23 -10.29 8.82 -14.12
N TYR A 24 -10.74 9.16 -12.90
CA TYR A 24 -10.83 8.21 -11.79
C TYR A 24 -11.74 7.02 -12.12
N TRP A 25 -12.95 7.27 -12.62
CA TRP A 25 -13.92 6.22 -12.94
C TRP A 25 -13.54 5.40 -14.17
N ILE A 26 -13.02 6.06 -15.20
CA ILE A 26 -12.64 5.43 -16.46
C ILE A 26 -11.38 4.57 -16.30
N LYS A 27 -10.49 4.87 -15.33
CA LYS A 27 -9.29 4.06 -15.05
C LYS A 27 -9.60 2.66 -14.54
N ASP A 28 -10.70 2.47 -13.81
CA ASP A 28 -11.10 1.14 -13.33
C ASP A 28 -11.51 0.26 -14.54
N GLU A 29 -10.84 -0.87 -14.72
CA GLU A 29 -11.10 -1.83 -15.81
C GLU A 29 -12.51 -2.45 -15.72
N ARG A 30 -13.14 -2.40 -14.53
CA ARG A 30 -14.50 -2.90 -14.26
C ARG A 30 -15.60 -1.91 -14.66
N THR A 31 -15.23 -0.79 -15.26
CA THR A 31 -16.18 0.24 -15.72
C THR A 31 -16.44 0.13 -17.22
N ILE A 32 -17.72 0.05 -17.62
CA ILE A 32 -18.13 0.20 -19.02
C ILE A 32 -18.11 1.70 -19.38
N ILE A 33 -17.41 2.04 -20.45
CA ILE A 33 -17.33 3.42 -20.94
C ILE A 33 -18.42 3.64 -21.99
N LEU A 34 -19.34 4.57 -21.70
CA LEU A 34 -20.38 5.00 -22.65
C LEU A 34 -19.97 6.34 -23.28
N ALA A 35 -19.44 6.28 -24.49
CA ALA A 35 -19.00 7.47 -25.21
C ALA A 35 -20.18 8.07 -26.01
N VAL A 36 -20.87 9.06 -25.42
CA VAL A 36 -21.99 9.76 -26.07
C VAL A 36 -21.47 10.84 -27.02
N ILE A 37 -21.84 10.75 -28.28
CA ILE A 37 -21.35 11.59 -29.37
C ILE A 37 -22.55 12.08 -30.18
N ALA A 38 -22.60 13.38 -30.48
CA ALA A 38 -23.56 13.93 -31.42
C ALA A 38 -23.03 13.75 -32.85
N ILE A 39 -23.88 13.25 -33.76
CA ILE A 39 -23.45 12.84 -35.10
C ILE A 39 -23.02 14.03 -35.97
N ASN A 40 -23.62 15.21 -35.74
CA ASN A 40 -23.34 16.44 -36.47
C ASN A 40 -21.87 16.91 -36.36
N ASN A 41 -21.14 16.44 -35.36
CA ASN A 41 -19.75 16.80 -35.15
C ASN A 41 -18.83 15.69 -35.68
N ASP A 42 -17.65 16.06 -36.17
CA ASP A 42 -16.65 15.08 -36.55
C ASP A 42 -16.21 14.26 -35.32
N VAL A 43 -16.30 12.93 -35.45
CA VAL A 43 -16.02 11.96 -34.39
C VAL A 43 -14.55 12.01 -33.99
N ALA A 44 -13.65 12.32 -34.93
CA ALA A 44 -12.23 12.46 -34.66
C ALA A 44 -11.90 13.65 -33.75
N THR A 45 -12.75 14.68 -33.73
CA THR A 45 -12.58 15.88 -32.88
C THR A 45 -13.12 15.72 -31.46
N GLN A 46 -13.73 14.57 -31.15
CA GLN A 46 -14.39 14.37 -29.87
C GLN A 46 -13.42 13.90 -28.79
N GLU A 47 -13.14 14.79 -27.83
CA GLU A 47 -12.28 14.53 -26.66
C GLU A 47 -12.67 13.26 -25.90
N ILE A 48 -13.96 12.91 -25.84
CA ILE A 48 -14.43 11.72 -25.12
C ILE A 48 -13.84 10.42 -25.69
N LEU A 49 -13.64 10.34 -27.01
CA LEU A 49 -13.01 9.17 -27.63
C LEU A 49 -11.51 9.14 -27.37
N SER A 50 -10.85 10.30 -27.27
CA SER A 50 -9.45 10.37 -26.87
C SER A 50 -9.27 9.90 -25.42
N ILE A 51 -10.11 10.37 -24.50
CA ILE A 51 -10.10 9.93 -23.09
C ILE A 51 -10.41 8.43 -22.99
N ALA A 52 -11.45 7.96 -23.68
CA ALA A 52 -11.79 6.54 -23.70
C ALA A 52 -10.64 5.70 -24.27
N LYS A 53 -9.99 6.13 -25.35
CA LYS A 53 -8.86 5.41 -25.96
C LYS A 53 -7.61 5.39 -25.07
N LYS A 54 -7.38 6.42 -24.25
CA LYS A 54 -6.29 6.42 -23.26
C LYS A 54 -6.48 5.33 -22.20
N ALA A 55 -7.72 5.11 -21.77
CA ALA A 55 -8.02 4.13 -20.71
C ALA A 55 -8.45 2.75 -21.22
N ASP A 56 -8.86 2.65 -22.48
CA ASP A 56 -9.22 1.42 -23.18
C ASP A 56 -8.68 1.46 -24.62
N PRO A 57 -7.36 1.27 -24.82
CA PRO A 57 -6.74 1.36 -26.15
C PRO A 57 -7.27 0.35 -27.16
N LYS A 58 -7.77 -0.79 -26.68
CA LYS A 58 -8.34 -1.88 -27.49
C LYS A 58 -9.85 -1.69 -27.72
N GLY A 59 -10.50 -0.73 -27.07
CA GLY A 59 -11.94 -0.49 -27.19
C GLY A 59 -12.79 -1.69 -26.75
N LEU A 60 -12.33 -2.49 -25.78
CA LEU A 60 -12.99 -3.73 -25.34
C LEU A 60 -14.21 -3.46 -24.45
N ARG A 61 -14.20 -2.35 -23.70
CA ARG A 61 -15.24 -1.97 -22.73
C ARG A 61 -15.88 -0.62 -23.05
N THR A 62 -15.60 -0.08 -24.23
CA THR A 62 -16.13 1.20 -24.71
C THR A 62 -17.23 0.98 -25.74
N LEU A 63 -18.43 1.48 -25.45
CA LEU A 63 -19.58 1.51 -26.37
C LEU A 63 -19.84 2.95 -26.82
N GLY A 64 -19.88 3.16 -28.14
CA GLY A 64 -20.19 4.45 -28.72
C GLY A 64 -21.69 4.67 -28.86
N ILE A 65 -22.21 5.78 -28.34
CA ILE A 65 -23.61 6.16 -28.47
C ILE A 65 -23.70 7.39 -29.36
N LEU A 66 -24.29 7.22 -30.54
CA LEU A 66 -24.50 8.27 -31.52
C LEU A 66 -25.87 8.89 -31.30
N THR A 67 -25.92 10.21 -31.13
CA THR A 67 -27.13 10.97 -30.81
C THR A 67 -27.38 12.06 -31.85
N LYS A 68 -28.62 12.56 -31.86
CA LYS A 68 -29.10 13.61 -32.79
C LYS A 68 -28.95 13.23 -34.28
N PRO A 69 -29.41 12.04 -34.72
CA PRO A 69 -29.37 11.65 -36.12
C PRO A 69 -30.28 12.52 -37.00
N ASP A 70 -31.21 13.25 -36.41
CA ASP A 70 -32.16 14.15 -37.06
C ASP A 70 -31.54 15.46 -37.57
N ILE A 71 -30.35 15.82 -37.10
CA ILE A 71 -29.64 17.06 -37.50
C ILE A 71 -28.64 16.78 -38.63
N VAL A 72 -28.43 15.51 -39.00
CA VAL A 72 -27.51 15.14 -40.08
C VAL A 72 -28.06 15.67 -41.40
N GLY A 73 -27.22 16.37 -42.15
CA GLY A 73 -27.59 16.90 -43.45
C GLY A 73 -27.79 15.78 -44.47
N ASP A 74 -28.72 16.00 -45.39
CA ASP A 74 -29.02 15.06 -46.47
C ASP A 74 -27.74 14.77 -47.29
N GLY A 75 -27.31 13.50 -47.32
CA GLY A 75 -26.11 13.05 -48.03
C GLY A 75 -24.90 12.77 -47.13
N GLU A 76 -24.91 13.19 -45.86
CA GLU A 76 -23.82 12.91 -44.91
C GLU A 76 -24.03 11.63 -44.08
N GLU A 77 -25.18 10.95 -44.24
CA GLU A 77 -25.51 9.76 -43.46
C GLU A 77 -24.55 8.61 -43.76
N GLY A 78 -23.99 8.56 -44.98
CA GLY A 78 -22.95 7.60 -45.38
C GLY A 78 -21.79 7.50 -44.40
N ARG A 79 -21.33 8.65 -43.87
CA ARG A 79 -20.26 8.71 -42.87
C ARG A 79 -20.66 8.03 -41.56
N VAL A 80 -21.94 8.13 -41.20
CA VAL A 80 -22.51 7.53 -39.98
C VAL A 80 -22.58 6.01 -40.13
N PHE A 81 -22.99 5.52 -41.30
CA PHE A 81 -22.96 4.09 -41.62
C PHE A 81 -21.55 3.52 -41.55
N ASP A 82 -20.57 4.24 -42.09
CA ASP A 82 -19.16 3.83 -42.07
C ASP A 82 -18.61 3.73 -40.65
N LEU A 83 -18.99 4.66 -39.77
CA LEU A 83 -18.64 4.62 -38.36
C LEU A 83 -19.28 3.41 -37.65
N ILE A 84 -20.57 3.17 -37.88
CA ILE A 84 -21.29 2.03 -37.26
C ILE A 84 -20.73 0.69 -37.73
N ASN A 85 -20.32 0.60 -38.99
CA ASN A 85 -19.67 -0.57 -39.58
C ASN A 85 -18.21 -0.72 -39.13
N GLY A 86 -17.67 0.24 -38.37
CA GLY A 86 -16.34 0.17 -37.78
C GLY A 86 -15.21 0.45 -38.78
N LYS A 87 -15.48 1.17 -39.88
CA LYS A 87 -14.45 1.60 -40.84
C LYS A 87 -13.52 2.67 -40.25
N GLN A 88 -14.02 3.46 -39.29
CA GLN A 88 -13.28 4.47 -38.55
C GLN A 88 -13.51 4.27 -37.04
N HIS A 89 -12.52 4.62 -36.21
CA HIS A 89 -12.59 4.54 -34.74
C HIS A 89 -13.19 3.22 -34.21
N LYS A 90 -12.60 2.08 -34.60
CA LYS A 90 -13.14 0.76 -34.26
C LYS A 90 -13.24 0.55 -32.75
N LEU A 91 -14.46 0.35 -32.27
CA LEU A 91 -14.79 -0.11 -30.91
C LEU A 91 -15.22 -1.58 -30.98
N THR A 92 -14.78 -2.40 -30.03
CA THR A 92 -15.17 -3.83 -30.00
C THR A 92 -16.65 -3.98 -29.69
N LEU A 93 -17.19 -3.14 -28.80
CA LEU A 93 -18.63 -3.03 -28.57
C LEU A 93 -19.36 -2.23 -29.65
N GLY A 94 -18.65 -1.66 -30.64
CA GLY A 94 -19.24 -0.91 -31.75
C GLY A 94 -20.02 0.35 -31.33
N TYR A 95 -20.92 0.76 -32.22
CA TYR A 95 -21.75 1.95 -32.06
C TYR A 95 -23.24 1.62 -32.01
N HIS A 96 -24.01 2.48 -31.35
CA HIS A 96 -25.46 2.44 -31.24
C HIS A 96 -26.06 3.82 -31.53
N VAL A 97 -27.14 3.90 -32.29
CA VAL A 97 -27.78 5.18 -32.65
C VAL A 97 -29.06 5.39 -31.88
N LEU A 98 -29.24 6.59 -31.33
CA LEU A 98 -30.44 7.00 -30.61
C LEU A 98 -30.98 8.30 -31.17
N ARG A 99 -32.31 8.41 -31.26
CA ARG A 99 -32.95 9.68 -31.55
C ARG A 99 -33.37 10.34 -30.24
N ASN A 100 -32.83 11.51 -29.98
CA ASN A 100 -33.27 12.34 -28.86
C ASN A 100 -34.51 13.15 -29.25
N LEU A 101 -35.26 13.62 -28.27
CA LEU A 101 -36.32 14.60 -28.54
C LEU A 101 -35.71 15.91 -29.05
N SER A 102 -36.26 16.42 -30.14
CA SER A 102 -35.89 17.74 -30.64
C SER A 102 -36.43 18.83 -29.73
N GLN A 103 -35.85 20.03 -29.79
CA GLN A 103 -36.35 21.18 -29.02
C GLN A 103 -37.81 21.53 -29.38
N LYS A 104 -38.19 21.30 -30.64
CA LYS A 104 -39.57 21.47 -31.12
C LYS A 104 -40.51 20.45 -30.48
N ASP A 105 -40.08 19.19 -30.40
CA ASP A 105 -40.84 18.13 -29.73
C ASP A 105 -40.99 18.42 -28.22
N LEU A 106 -39.92 18.87 -27.55
CA LEU A 106 -39.94 19.23 -26.12
C LEU A 106 -40.91 20.38 -25.83
N ASN A 107 -40.96 21.40 -26.70
CA ASN A 107 -41.87 22.52 -26.55
C ASN A 107 -43.33 22.11 -26.79
N ALA A 108 -43.58 21.27 -27.81
CA ALA A 108 -44.91 20.72 -28.06
C ALA A 108 -45.40 19.83 -26.90
N GLN A 109 -44.48 19.12 -26.24
CA GLN A 109 -44.78 18.21 -25.14
C GLN A 109 -45.10 18.93 -23.82
N LYS A 110 -44.54 20.13 -23.59
CA LYS A 110 -44.90 20.95 -22.42
C LYS A 110 -46.36 21.43 -22.42
N GLY A 111 -47.02 21.43 -23.58
CA GLY A 111 -48.44 21.79 -23.74
C GLY A 111 -49.43 20.65 -23.52
N LEU A 112 -49.00 19.38 -23.50
CA LEU A 112 -49.87 18.23 -23.27
C LEU A 112 -49.49 17.55 -21.95
N ASN A 113 -50.43 17.52 -21.00
CA ASN A 113 -50.29 16.98 -19.64
C ASN A 113 -49.66 15.56 -19.56
N GLY A 114 -48.32 15.50 -19.58
CA GLY A 114 -47.38 14.62 -18.86
C GLY A 114 -47.49 13.09 -18.89
N ARG A 115 -48.61 12.46 -19.27
CA ARG A 115 -48.89 11.05 -18.92
C ARG A 115 -48.54 10.01 -19.99
N ASN A 116 -48.42 10.39 -21.27
CA ASN A 116 -48.14 9.46 -22.40
C ASN A 116 -46.77 9.69 -23.07
N ASP A 117 -45.80 10.18 -22.31
CA ASP A 117 -44.52 10.70 -22.82
C ASP A 117 -43.61 9.63 -23.44
N SER A 118 -43.40 8.50 -22.75
CA SER A 118 -42.46 7.46 -23.23
C SER A 118 -42.94 6.70 -24.46
N LEU A 119 -44.25 6.51 -24.62
CA LEU A 119 -44.83 5.81 -25.77
C LEU A 119 -44.74 6.68 -27.03
N SER A 120 -45.08 7.98 -26.92
CA SER A 120 -44.96 8.92 -28.05
C SER A 120 -43.52 9.05 -28.55
N ARG A 121 -42.53 9.10 -27.63
CA ARG A 121 -41.10 9.08 -27.98
C ARG A 121 -40.71 7.83 -28.76
N ARG A 122 -41.11 6.66 -28.27
CA ARG A 122 -40.78 5.37 -28.89
C ARG A 122 -41.37 5.27 -30.29
N THR A 123 -42.63 5.65 -30.48
CA THR A 123 -43.28 5.61 -31.78
C THR A 123 -42.57 6.54 -32.78
N LYS A 124 -42.28 7.78 -32.38
CA LYS A 124 -41.51 8.73 -33.21
C LYS A 124 -40.12 8.23 -33.56
N GLU A 125 -39.42 7.60 -32.61
CA GLU A 125 -38.10 7.00 -32.83
C GLU A 125 -38.17 5.85 -33.84
N GLN A 126 -39.14 4.94 -33.68
CA GLN A 126 -39.36 3.84 -34.61
C GLN A 126 -39.71 4.34 -36.01
N GLU A 127 -40.60 5.33 -36.12
CA GLU A 127 -40.95 5.94 -37.41
C GLU A 127 -39.74 6.57 -38.10
N PHE A 128 -38.82 7.20 -37.35
CA PHE A 128 -37.60 7.78 -37.90
C PHE A 128 -36.66 6.70 -38.44
N PHE A 129 -36.37 5.67 -37.64
CA PHE A 129 -35.48 4.58 -38.06
C PHE A 129 -36.10 3.68 -39.14
N ASN A 130 -37.41 3.74 -39.38
CA ASN A 130 -38.06 3.04 -40.49
C ASN A 130 -37.98 3.80 -41.83
N LYS A 131 -37.59 5.08 -41.82
CA LYS A 131 -37.40 5.89 -43.05
C LYS A 131 -35.99 5.70 -43.63
N LYS A 132 -35.87 5.75 -44.95
CA LYS A 132 -34.56 5.81 -45.62
C LYS A 132 -33.89 7.17 -45.29
N PRO A 133 -32.54 7.22 -45.13
CA PRO A 133 -31.58 6.13 -45.26
C PRO A 133 -31.44 5.25 -44.01
N TRP A 134 -31.94 5.70 -42.86
CA TRP A 134 -31.76 5.08 -41.54
C TRP A 134 -32.31 3.66 -41.41
N SER A 135 -33.29 3.29 -42.22
CA SER A 135 -33.84 1.92 -42.28
C SER A 135 -32.87 0.85 -42.76
N ALA A 136 -31.74 1.25 -43.36
CA ALA A 136 -30.67 0.33 -43.70
C ALA A 136 -29.85 -0.13 -42.48
N LEU A 137 -29.98 0.54 -41.33
CA LEU A 137 -29.28 0.15 -40.11
C LEU A 137 -29.89 -1.11 -39.48
N PRO A 138 -29.07 -2.00 -38.88
CA PRO A 138 -29.58 -3.11 -38.11
C PRO A 138 -30.46 -2.61 -36.95
N LYS A 139 -31.66 -3.17 -36.83
CA LYS A 139 -32.59 -2.88 -35.71
C LYS A 139 -31.96 -3.14 -34.34
N SER A 140 -30.96 -4.04 -34.27
CA SER A 140 -30.16 -4.35 -33.08
C SER A 140 -29.27 -3.19 -32.59
N ARG A 141 -29.02 -2.18 -33.42
CA ARG A 141 -28.09 -1.06 -33.16
C ARG A 141 -28.76 0.31 -33.14
N VAL A 142 -30.09 0.35 -33.18
CA VAL A 142 -30.85 1.59 -33.19
C VAL A 142 -31.94 1.56 -32.13
N GLY A 143 -32.23 2.73 -31.58
CA GLY A 143 -33.34 2.94 -30.67
C GLY A 143 -33.06 2.59 -29.21
N VAL A 144 -33.89 3.15 -28.32
CA VAL A 144 -33.70 3.07 -26.86
C VAL A 144 -33.96 1.67 -26.30
N ASP A 145 -34.98 0.98 -26.82
CA ASP A 145 -35.35 -0.36 -26.30
C ASP A 145 -34.25 -1.38 -26.50
N GLU A 146 -33.63 -1.33 -27.66
CA GLU A 146 -32.56 -2.25 -28.01
C GLU A 146 -31.25 -1.88 -27.32
N LEU A 147 -31.00 -0.58 -27.14
CA LEU A 147 -29.90 -0.13 -26.28
C LEU A 147 -30.05 -0.67 -24.86
N LYS A 148 -31.25 -0.61 -24.29
CA LYS A 148 -31.51 -1.10 -22.94
C LYS A 148 -31.18 -2.59 -22.83
N LYS A 149 -31.66 -3.42 -23.76
CA LYS A 149 -31.35 -4.86 -23.78
C LYS A 149 -29.84 -5.09 -23.88
N ARG A 150 -29.18 -4.36 -24.79
CA ARG A 150 -27.74 -4.47 -25.02
C ARG A 150 -26.93 -4.09 -23.79
N LEU A 151 -27.26 -2.99 -23.13
CA LEU A 151 -26.61 -2.56 -21.89
C LEU A 151 -26.85 -3.58 -20.76
N THR A 152 -28.05 -4.14 -20.65
CA THR A 152 -28.34 -5.19 -19.65
C THR A 152 -27.45 -6.41 -19.84
N VAL A 153 -27.30 -6.89 -21.08
CA VAL A 153 -26.41 -8.03 -21.39
C VAL A 153 -24.96 -7.68 -21.06
N LEU A 154 -24.47 -6.53 -21.54
CA LEU A 154 -23.10 -6.09 -21.29
C LEU A 154 -22.78 -5.95 -19.80
N LEU A 155 -23.70 -5.36 -19.02
CA LEU A 155 -23.54 -5.22 -17.58
C LEU A 155 -23.55 -6.60 -16.89
N THR A 156 -24.46 -7.49 -17.29
CA THR A 156 -24.56 -8.83 -16.73
C THR A 156 -23.29 -9.64 -16.97
N ASP A 157 -22.75 -9.59 -18.19
CA ASP A 157 -21.52 -10.31 -18.55
C ASP A 157 -20.31 -9.76 -17.80
N MET A 158 -20.23 -8.43 -17.65
CA MET A 158 -19.17 -7.80 -16.86
C MET A 158 -19.26 -8.19 -15.39
N VAL A 159 -20.46 -8.15 -14.79
CA VAL A 159 -20.67 -8.57 -13.40
C VAL A 159 -20.26 -10.02 -13.22
N LYS A 160 -20.69 -10.94 -14.10
CA LYS A 160 -20.32 -12.36 -14.02
C LYS A 160 -18.80 -12.57 -14.09
N LYS A 161 -18.10 -11.82 -14.94
CA LYS A 161 -16.64 -11.91 -15.11
C LYS A 161 -15.88 -11.36 -13.91
N GLU A 162 -16.33 -10.25 -13.33
CA GLU A 162 -15.59 -9.53 -12.29
C GLU A 162 -15.99 -9.94 -10.86
N PHE A 163 -17.18 -10.51 -10.65
CA PHE A 163 -17.67 -10.91 -9.32
C PHE A 163 -16.76 -11.91 -8.58
N PRO A 164 -16.20 -12.96 -9.23
CA PRO A 164 -15.27 -13.87 -8.55
C PRO A 164 -13.99 -13.16 -8.07
N LYS A 165 -13.49 -12.20 -8.85
CA LYS A 165 -12.31 -11.40 -8.48
C LYS A 165 -12.62 -10.51 -7.29
N ILE A 166 -13.78 -9.86 -7.29
CA ILE A 166 -14.24 -9.02 -6.16
C ILE A 166 -14.33 -9.87 -4.88
N LYS A 167 -14.88 -11.09 -4.96
CA LYS A 167 -14.96 -12.00 -3.82
C LYS A 167 -13.56 -12.36 -3.29
N SER A 168 -12.61 -12.66 -4.18
CA SER A 168 -11.23 -12.96 -3.79
C SER A 168 -10.55 -11.75 -3.15
N GLN A 169 -10.71 -10.56 -3.74
CA GLN A 169 -10.16 -9.32 -3.21
C GLN A 169 -10.73 -9.01 -1.82
N LEU A 170 -12.05 -9.13 -1.64
CA LEU A 170 -12.70 -8.91 -0.34
C LEU A 170 -12.18 -9.88 0.74
N ALA A 171 -11.93 -11.14 0.38
CA ALA A 171 -11.37 -12.11 1.31
C ALA A 171 -9.94 -11.73 1.72
N GLN A 172 -9.11 -11.26 0.79
CA GLN A 172 -7.76 -10.76 1.07
C GLN A 172 -7.80 -9.51 1.94
N ASP A 173 -8.65 -8.54 1.60
CA ASP A 173 -8.80 -7.29 2.35
C ASP A 173 -9.28 -7.57 3.79
N LEU A 174 -10.17 -8.55 3.98
CA LEU A 174 -10.61 -8.99 5.30
C LEU A 174 -9.44 -9.58 6.11
N VAL A 175 -8.61 -10.43 5.50
CA VAL A 175 -7.43 -11.00 6.17
C VAL A 175 -6.46 -9.90 6.57
N LEU A 176 -6.20 -8.93 5.68
CA LEU A 176 -5.32 -7.80 5.96
C LEU A 176 -5.89 -6.92 7.07
N ALA A 177 -7.18 -6.60 7.04
CA ALA A 177 -7.84 -5.81 8.07
C ALA A 177 -7.80 -6.51 9.43
N LYS A 178 -8.02 -7.84 9.47
CA LYS A 178 -7.88 -8.64 10.70
C LYS A 178 -6.43 -8.65 11.22
N LYS A 179 -5.44 -8.74 10.34
CA LYS A 179 -4.02 -8.66 10.71
C LYS A 179 -3.68 -7.29 11.28
N GLN A 180 -4.16 -6.21 10.65
CA GLN A 180 -3.99 -4.84 11.14
C GLN A 180 -4.67 -4.64 12.49
N LEU A 181 -5.88 -5.16 12.68
CA LEU A 181 -6.58 -5.13 13.96
C LEU A 181 -5.79 -5.87 15.05
N ALA A 182 -5.25 -7.05 14.73
CA ALA A 182 -4.43 -7.82 15.66
C ALA A 182 -3.12 -7.09 16.04
N MET A 183 -2.52 -6.33 15.12
CA MET A 183 -1.33 -5.51 15.38
C MET A 183 -1.59 -4.35 16.35
N ILE A 184 -2.78 -3.74 16.30
CA ILE A 184 -3.15 -2.65 17.20
C ILE A 184 -3.37 -3.16 18.64
N GLY A 185 -3.71 -4.45 18.77
CA GLY A 185 -3.86 -5.13 20.05
C GLY A 185 -5.31 -5.17 20.52
N THR A 186 -5.49 -5.65 21.76
CA THR A 186 -6.81 -5.78 22.38
C THR A 186 -7.38 -4.42 22.76
N GLU A 187 -8.71 -4.31 22.70
CA GLU A 187 -9.42 -3.13 23.19
C GLU A 187 -9.23 -3.00 24.71
N ARG A 188 -8.95 -1.77 25.16
CA ARG A 188 -8.66 -1.45 26.58
C ARG A 188 -9.53 -0.28 27.03
N ALA A 189 -10.85 -0.49 27.03
CA ALA A 189 -11.82 0.54 27.35
C ALA A 189 -11.91 0.80 28.87
N THR A 190 -11.66 -0.22 29.70
CA THR A 190 -11.79 -0.08 31.17
C THR A 190 -10.44 0.13 31.85
N PRO A 191 -10.40 0.86 32.99
CA PRO A 191 -9.18 1.02 33.78
C PRO A 191 -8.55 -0.31 34.23
N GLN A 192 -9.38 -1.32 34.48
CA GLN A 192 -8.93 -2.66 34.85
C GLN A 192 -8.16 -3.34 33.70
N GLN A 193 -8.69 -3.27 32.47
CA GLN A 193 -8.03 -3.82 31.28
C GLN A 193 -6.69 -3.13 31.00
N GLN A 194 -6.61 -1.81 31.25
CA GLN A 194 -5.37 -1.06 31.11
C GLN A 194 -4.31 -1.49 32.14
N ARG A 195 -4.71 -1.74 33.39
CA ARG A 195 -3.79 -2.25 34.43
C ARG A 195 -3.25 -3.63 34.09
N VAL A 196 -4.12 -4.56 33.69
CA VAL A 196 -3.70 -5.91 33.28
C VAL A 196 -2.69 -5.85 32.15
N TYR A 197 -2.90 -4.98 31.15
CA TYR A 197 -1.95 -4.80 30.06
C TYR A 197 -0.57 -4.28 30.51
N LEU A 198 -0.54 -3.31 31.44
CA LEU A 198 0.72 -2.81 31.99
C LEU A 198 1.43 -3.88 32.84
N GLU A 199 0.68 -4.68 33.59
CA GLU A 199 1.20 -5.82 34.35
C GLU A 199 1.81 -6.88 33.41
N GLU A 200 1.16 -7.18 32.28
CA GLU A 200 1.70 -8.09 31.26
C GLU A 200 3.02 -7.56 30.65
N ILE A 201 3.13 -6.26 30.38
CA ILE A 201 4.38 -5.66 29.90
C ILE A 201 5.47 -5.77 30.96
N ALA A 202 5.16 -5.43 32.22
CA ALA A 202 6.11 -5.50 33.31
C ALA A 202 6.58 -6.95 33.55
N ALA A 203 5.68 -7.92 33.45
CA ALA A 203 6.01 -9.35 33.55
C ALA A 203 6.95 -9.78 32.42
N LYS A 204 6.63 -9.45 31.16
CA LYS A 204 7.50 -9.74 30.01
C LYS A 204 8.89 -9.12 30.16
N PHE A 205 8.98 -7.88 30.61
CA PHE A 205 10.26 -7.21 30.85
C PHE A 205 11.07 -7.91 31.96
N LYS A 206 10.40 -8.31 33.06
CA LYS A 206 11.04 -9.06 34.13
C LYS A 206 11.58 -10.40 33.65
N ASP A 207 10.78 -11.14 32.88
CA ASP A 207 11.17 -12.44 32.34
C ASP A 207 12.36 -12.32 31.38
N LEU A 208 12.32 -11.33 30.47
CA LEU A 208 13.46 -11.01 29.59
C LEU A 208 14.71 -10.60 30.37
N SER A 209 14.56 -9.78 31.42
CA SER A 209 15.68 -9.37 32.26
C SER A 209 16.31 -10.57 32.98
N LYS A 210 15.49 -11.52 33.42
CA LYS A 210 15.96 -12.76 34.05
C LYS A 210 16.72 -13.64 33.04
N LEU A 211 16.18 -13.83 31.84
CA LEU A 211 16.86 -14.56 30.76
C LEU A 211 18.23 -13.93 30.42
N ALA A 212 18.28 -12.59 30.36
CA ALA A 212 19.53 -11.86 30.11
C ALA A 212 20.58 -12.07 31.20
N LEU A 213 20.15 -12.10 32.48
CA LEU A 213 21.02 -12.34 33.64
C LEU A 213 21.51 -13.79 33.72
N ASP A 214 20.62 -14.75 33.45
CA ASP A 214 20.91 -16.20 33.48
C ASP A 214 21.74 -16.66 32.25
N ALA A 215 22.11 -15.73 31.37
CA ALA A 215 22.81 -15.98 30.10
C ALA A 215 22.07 -16.92 29.12
N ASP A 216 20.73 -16.96 29.22
CA ASP A 216 19.87 -17.75 28.35
C ASP A 216 19.32 -16.90 27.20
N TYR A 217 19.95 -17.03 26.02
CA TYR A 217 19.69 -16.17 24.85
C TYR A 217 18.77 -16.80 23.79
N ARG A 218 17.86 -17.68 24.19
CA ARG A 218 16.93 -18.35 23.25
C ARG A 218 15.91 -17.41 22.60
N ASP A 219 15.61 -16.28 23.24
CA ASP A 219 14.65 -15.28 22.72
C ASP A 219 15.21 -14.53 21.50
N GLU A 220 14.34 -14.21 20.53
CA GLU A 220 14.67 -13.51 19.28
C GLU A 220 15.33 -12.14 19.54
N ILE A 221 14.98 -11.49 20.64
CA ILE A 221 15.54 -10.17 21.02
C ILE A 221 17.06 -10.24 21.19
N PHE A 222 17.60 -11.33 21.76
CA PHE A 222 19.04 -11.50 21.97
C PHE A 222 19.79 -11.95 20.71
N GLN A 223 19.07 -12.44 19.69
CA GLN A 223 19.66 -12.75 18.38
C GLN A 223 19.81 -11.47 17.55
N ASN A 224 18.81 -10.60 17.61
CA ASN A 224 18.78 -9.33 16.88
C ASN A 224 19.74 -8.30 17.47
N ASP A 225 19.84 -8.22 18.80
CA ASP A 225 20.74 -7.28 19.48
C ASP A 225 21.73 -8.00 20.40
N LYS A 226 22.96 -8.16 19.89
CA LYS A 226 24.07 -8.78 20.62
C LYS A 226 24.49 -7.96 21.85
N CYS A 227 24.17 -6.66 21.90
CA CYS A 227 24.51 -5.81 23.04
C CYS A 227 23.71 -6.17 24.31
N LEU A 228 22.60 -6.89 24.16
CA LEU A 228 21.76 -7.33 25.28
C LEU A 228 22.31 -8.59 25.97
N ARG A 229 23.39 -9.20 25.45
CA ARG A 229 24.06 -10.37 26.03
C ARG A 229 25.10 -9.95 27.07
N LEU A 230 24.62 -9.34 28.15
CA LEU A 230 25.47 -8.70 29.16
C LEU A 230 26.52 -9.65 29.77
N PRO A 231 26.19 -10.88 30.23
CA PRO A 231 27.18 -11.84 30.69
C PRO A 231 28.31 -12.13 29.67
N THR A 232 27.98 -12.36 28.40
CA THR A 232 28.98 -12.60 27.35
C THR A 232 29.89 -11.40 27.14
N LEU A 233 29.34 -10.18 27.13
CA LEU A 233 30.13 -8.96 27.02
C LEU A 233 31.07 -8.77 28.20
N ILE A 234 30.61 -9.12 29.41
CA ILE A 234 31.42 -9.05 30.63
C ILE A 234 32.59 -10.05 30.56
N VAL A 235 32.34 -11.30 30.16
CA VAL A 235 33.40 -12.32 29.98
C VAL A 235 34.44 -11.84 28.96
N ASN A 236 34.00 -11.39 27.78
CA ASN A 236 34.90 -10.86 26.76
C ASN A 236 35.74 -9.68 27.29
N ARG A 237 35.15 -8.85 28.17
CA ARG A 237 35.86 -7.72 28.79
C ARG A 237 36.88 -8.18 29.82
N TYR A 238 36.58 -9.21 30.60
CA TYR A 238 37.51 -9.82 31.54
C TYR A 238 38.71 -10.44 30.82
N ASP A 239 38.50 -11.16 29.73
CA ASP A 239 39.61 -11.75 28.95
C ASP A 239 40.56 -10.68 28.40
N LEU A 240 40.00 -9.54 27.96
CA LEU A 240 40.79 -8.39 27.52
C LEU A 240 41.59 -7.81 28.69
N PHE A 241 40.96 -7.66 29.85
CA PHE A 241 41.62 -7.14 31.04
C PHE A 241 42.74 -8.08 31.52
N GLU A 242 42.52 -9.39 31.54
CA GLU A 242 43.53 -10.40 31.87
C GLU A 242 44.75 -10.28 30.96
N LYS A 243 44.53 -10.16 29.64
CA LYS A 243 45.61 -9.95 28.67
C LYS A 243 46.38 -8.66 28.93
N GLU A 244 45.70 -7.57 29.31
CA GLU A 244 46.37 -6.33 29.66
C GLU A 244 47.21 -6.47 30.93
N ILE A 245 46.70 -7.12 31.98
CA ILE A 245 47.46 -7.36 33.20
C ILE A 245 48.65 -8.30 32.94
N ARG A 246 48.51 -9.33 32.11
CA ARG A 246 49.62 -10.22 31.77
C ARG A 246 50.73 -9.51 30.99
N THR A 247 50.38 -8.58 30.11
CA THR A 247 51.34 -7.90 29.22
C THR A 247 51.94 -6.64 29.83
N LYS A 248 51.16 -5.90 30.64
CA LYS A 248 51.55 -4.59 31.19
C LYS A 248 51.59 -4.57 32.73
N GLY A 249 51.21 -5.66 33.38
CA GLY A 249 51.26 -5.77 34.84
C GLY A 249 52.69 -5.87 35.33
N HIS A 250 52.96 -5.22 36.46
CA HIS A 250 54.23 -5.35 37.17
C HIS A 250 54.08 -6.38 38.28
N THR A 251 54.97 -7.35 38.35
CA THR A 251 55.10 -8.26 39.49
C THR A 251 55.84 -7.58 40.63
N TYR A 252 55.41 -7.84 41.86
CA TYR A 252 56.06 -7.40 43.08
C TYR A 252 56.39 -8.66 43.88
N GLU A 253 57.67 -8.92 44.12
CA GLU A 253 58.09 -10.00 45.02
C GLU A 253 57.90 -9.52 46.46
N PHE A 254 57.21 -10.33 47.26
CA PHE A 254 57.14 -10.13 48.69
C PHE A 254 58.40 -10.73 49.31
N ASP A 255 59.11 -9.96 50.13
CA ASP A 255 60.22 -10.49 50.94
C ASP A 255 59.65 -11.59 51.86
N ASN A 256 60.00 -12.84 51.58
CA ASN A 256 59.85 -13.93 52.54
C ASN A 256 60.90 -13.69 53.62
N ASP A 257 60.48 -13.13 54.74
CA ASP A 257 61.30 -13.03 55.95
C ASP A 257 61.45 -14.42 56.57
N GLU A 258 62.28 -15.28 55.96
CA GLU A 258 62.80 -16.48 56.60
C GLU A 258 64.01 -16.12 57.47
N GLY A 259 63.69 -15.82 58.72
CA GLY A 259 64.64 -15.89 59.81
C GLY A 259 65.25 -17.30 59.90
N ASN A 260 66.56 -17.34 59.66
CA ASN A 260 67.51 -18.41 59.94
C ASN A 260 67.12 -19.33 61.12
N GLY A 261 66.72 -20.57 60.82
CA GLY A 261 66.51 -21.65 61.78
C GLY A 261 67.00 -22.98 61.23
N SER A 262 68.23 -23.36 61.60
CA SER A 262 68.84 -24.65 61.24
C SER A 262 68.07 -25.79 61.92
N GLY A 263 67.55 -26.72 61.12
CA GLY A 263 67.01 -28.00 61.56
C GLY A 263 66.97 -28.95 60.37
N ASN A 264 67.90 -29.89 60.32
CA ASN A 264 67.77 -31.08 59.49
C ASN A 264 66.52 -31.83 59.94
N ASP A 265 65.72 -32.32 59.00
CA ASP A 265 65.24 -33.70 59.00
C ASP A 265 64.78 -34.04 57.57
N GLU A 266 65.24 -35.19 57.10
CA GLU A 266 64.89 -35.81 55.83
C GLU A 266 63.52 -36.51 55.92
N ASP A 267 62.94 -36.68 54.73
CA ASP A 267 62.00 -37.72 54.29
C ASP A 267 60.46 -37.48 54.25
N ASP A 268 59.99 -37.67 53.02
CA ASP A 268 58.79 -38.37 52.52
C ASP A 268 57.39 -37.70 52.45
N ASP A 269 57.03 -37.46 51.18
CA ASP A 269 55.87 -37.98 50.45
C ASP A 269 54.50 -37.27 50.40
N ASP A 270 53.99 -37.32 49.16
CA ASP A 270 52.60 -37.38 48.65
C ASP A 270 51.80 -36.09 48.36
N ASP A 271 51.69 -35.83 47.03
CA ASP A 271 50.51 -35.62 46.19
C ASP A 271 49.30 -34.81 46.72
N GLU A 272 48.88 -33.79 45.95
CA GLU A 272 47.58 -33.78 45.23
C GLU A 272 47.39 -32.47 44.43
N ASP A 273 47.55 -32.56 43.11
CA ASP A 273 47.08 -31.57 42.13
C ASP A 273 45.57 -31.78 41.87
N GLU A 274 44.68 -30.92 42.38
CA GLU A 274 43.32 -30.80 41.85
C GLU A 274 43.21 -29.66 40.83
N ALA A 275 43.44 -30.02 39.56
CA ALA A 275 43.02 -29.22 38.42
C ALA A 275 41.50 -29.36 38.21
N ILE A 276 40.73 -28.30 38.47
CA ILE A 276 39.34 -28.23 38.01
C ILE A 276 39.33 -27.93 36.51
N SER A 277 39.23 -28.99 35.72
CA SER A 277 38.90 -28.93 34.29
C SER A 277 37.41 -28.61 34.14
N ILE A 278 37.07 -27.41 33.65
CA ILE A 278 35.78 -27.19 33.00
C ILE A 278 36.04 -27.19 31.50
N ALA A 279 35.66 -28.30 30.88
CA ALA A 279 35.66 -28.49 29.44
C ALA A 279 34.73 -27.47 28.77
N SER A 280 35.28 -26.60 27.93
CA SER A 280 34.52 -25.95 26.86
C SER A 280 34.67 -26.80 25.61
N GLU A 281 33.66 -27.62 25.33
CA GLU A 281 33.54 -28.25 24.02
C GLU A 281 33.35 -27.16 22.96
N ASN A 282 34.29 -27.19 22.02
CA ASN A 282 34.32 -26.41 20.81
C ASN A 282 33.15 -26.84 19.90
N GLU A 283 32.33 -25.88 19.46
CA GLU A 283 31.74 -25.97 18.14
C GLU A 283 32.23 -24.80 17.29
N SER A 284 32.95 -25.19 16.24
CA SER A 284 33.57 -24.38 15.21
C SER A 284 32.56 -23.61 14.38
N ALA A 285 32.87 -22.35 14.06
CA ALA A 285 32.35 -21.69 12.87
C ALA A 285 33.47 -20.85 12.22
N THR A 286 34.04 -21.47 11.20
CA THR A 286 34.76 -20.97 10.02
C THR A 286 34.89 -19.45 9.84
N ASP A 287 36.16 -19.04 9.65
CA ASP A 287 36.63 -17.82 9.00
C ASP A 287 35.92 -17.55 7.67
N GLU A 288 35.45 -16.32 7.49
CA GLU A 288 35.51 -15.64 6.20
C GLU A 288 36.14 -14.25 6.37
N ASN A 289 37.26 -14.09 5.67
CA ASN A 289 38.05 -12.88 5.49
C ASN A 289 37.25 -11.81 4.73
N GLU A 290 37.21 -10.57 5.23
CA GLU A 290 37.16 -9.41 4.34
C GLU A 290 37.84 -8.17 4.92
N SER A 291 39.03 -7.91 4.37
CA SER A 291 39.66 -6.61 4.06
C SER A 291 39.63 -5.46 5.07
N GLY A 292 40.84 -5.01 5.42
CA GLY A 292 41.12 -3.90 6.31
C GLY A 292 40.69 -2.52 5.80
N LYS A 293 40.52 -1.63 6.78
CA LYS A 293 40.90 -0.21 6.68
C LYS A 293 41.55 0.20 8.00
N GLY A 294 42.79 0.68 7.89
CA GLY A 294 43.54 1.19 9.02
C GLY A 294 42.89 2.42 9.62
N TYR A 295 43.01 2.56 10.93
CA TYR A 295 42.89 3.83 11.62
C TYR A 295 43.97 3.93 12.68
N GLU A 296 44.59 5.12 12.65
CA GLU A 296 45.80 5.51 13.34
C GLU A 296 45.68 5.45 14.86
N ASP A 297 46.83 5.11 15.43
CA ASP A 297 47.20 5.20 16.83
C ASP A 297 46.97 6.63 17.38
N LYS A 298 45.92 6.80 18.18
CA LYS A 298 45.79 7.92 19.12
C LYS A 298 45.65 7.39 20.53
N ARG A 299 46.83 7.31 21.16
CA ARG A 299 47.09 7.15 22.58
C ARG A 299 46.10 7.91 23.49
N SER A 300 45.75 7.20 24.57
CA SER A 300 45.48 7.74 25.92
C SER A 300 44.14 8.43 26.14
N ASN A 301 43.04 7.66 26.17
CA ASN A 301 41.87 8.05 26.96
C ASN A 301 41.93 7.36 28.32
N SER A 302 42.01 8.19 29.36
CA SER A 302 41.99 7.78 30.77
C SER A 302 40.72 6.98 31.08
N LEU A 303 40.85 5.94 31.90
CA LEU A 303 39.77 5.07 32.39
C LEU A 303 38.54 5.85 32.91
N GLN A 304 38.73 7.09 33.39
CA GLN A 304 37.63 7.94 33.85
C GLN A 304 36.69 8.44 32.74
N GLN A 305 37.14 8.46 31.48
CA GLN A 305 36.35 9.00 30.37
C GLN A 305 35.35 7.97 29.82
N LEU A 306 35.68 6.67 29.88
CA LEU A 306 34.78 5.57 29.51
C LEU A 306 33.61 5.40 30.50
N PHE A 307 33.81 5.69 31.79
CA PHE A 307 32.74 5.62 32.79
C PHE A 307 31.71 6.76 32.71
N ARG A 308 32.01 7.86 32.01
CA ARG A 308 31.06 8.98 31.86
C ARG A 308 30.03 8.76 30.75
N GLU A 309 30.36 8.01 29.71
CA GLU A 309 29.47 7.82 28.55
C GLU A 309 28.26 6.94 28.86
N THR A 310 28.34 6.07 29.87
CA THR A 310 27.23 5.17 30.25
C THR A 310 26.20 5.78 31.21
N THR A 311 26.36 7.05 31.63
CA THR A 311 25.43 7.70 32.59
C THR A 311 24.48 8.75 32.00
N ASN A 312 24.44 8.94 30.68
CA ASN A 312 23.51 9.88 30.05
C ASN A 312 22.25 9.19 29.50
N ILE A 313 21.44 8.60 30.39
CA ILE A 313 20.03 8.35 30.08
C ILE A 313 19.29 9.69 30.23
N LYS A 314 19.13 10.42 29.13
CA LYS A 314 18.29 11.62 29.09
C LYS A 314 16.84 11.23 29.28
N TYR A 315 16.26 11.60 30.42
CA TYR A 315 14.82 11.70 30.59
C TYR A 315 14.28 12.76 29.62
N SER A 316 13.50 12.34 28.63
CA SER A 316 12.68 13.24 27.81
C SER A 316 11.50 13.73 28.65
N ASN A 317 11.65 14.89 29.31
CA ASN A 317 10.52 15.65 29.83
C ASN A 317 9.72 16.19 28.64
N THR A 318 8.50 15.67 28.46
CA THR A 318 7.49 16.27 27.61
C THR A 318 6.89 17.48 28.33
N GLU A 319 7.30 18.68 27.94
CA GLU A 319 6.62 19.93 28.29
C GLU A 319 5.20 19.91 27.73
N THR A 320 4.23 20.00 28.64
CA THR A 320 2.82 20.24 28.34
C THR A 320 2.62 21.71 28.01
N HIS A 321 2.62 22.03 26.71
CA HIS A 321 2.08 23.30 26.22
C HIS A 321 0.56 23.32 26.45
N ARG A 322 0.13 24.02 27.50
CA ARG A 322 -1.22 24.60 27.57
C ARG A 322 -1.31 25.71 26.52
N SER A 323 -2.00 25.42 25.41
CA SER A 323 -2.50 26.43 24.48
C SER A 323 -4.00 26.63 24.73
N GLY A 324 -4.40 27.90 24.84
CA GLY A 324 -5.77 28.32 25.11
C GLY A 324 -6.71 28.05 23.94
N PHE A 325 -7.96 27.82 24.32
CA PHE A 325 -9.13 27.96 23.47
C PHE A 325 -9.34 29.42 23.05
N PRO A 326 -9.80 29.65 21.82
CA PRO A 326 -10.94 30.50 21.55
C PRO A 326 -12.23 29.68 21.51
#